data_AF-A0A5C6QHN0-F1
#
_entry.id   AF-A0A5C6QHN0-F1
#
_cell.length_a   1.000
_cell.length_b   1.000
_cell.length_c   1.000
_cell.angle_alpha   90.00
_cell.angle_beta   90.00
_cell.angle_gamma   90.00
#
_symmetry.space_group_name_H-M   'P 1'
#
loop_
_entity.id
_entity.type
_entity.pdbx_description
1 polymer ?
#
loop_
_entity_poly.entity_id
_entity_poly.type
_entity_poly.pdbx_seq_one_letter_code
_entity_poly.pdbx_strand_id
1 'polypeptide(L)' 'MNKQTFIDSCFMQLVEIFEDANNHKKDEKKKHRLEGYIHAGKTLGVFSSEEALTLMEEAHYKIFDETIDSRKSRKPI' A
#
# COMPACT_ATOMS: atom_id res chain seq x y z
N MET A 1 -18.02 -10.63 0.89
CA MET A 1 -16.58 -10.49 0.58
C MET A 1 -15.82 -11.41 1.53
N ASN A 2 -14.88 -12.22 1.04
CA ASN A 2 -14.05 -13.06 1.92
C ASN A 2 -12.73 -12.34 2.25
N LYS A 3 -11.97 -12.89 3.19
CA LYS A 3 -10.68 -12.32 3.63
C LYS A 3 -9.73 -12.05 2.46
N GLN A 4 -9.60 -13.01 1.54
CA GLN A 4 -8.70 -12.88 0.39
C GLN A 4 -9.13 -11.74 -0.54
N THR A 5 -10.42 -11.64 -0.88
CA THR A 5 -10.95 -10.56 -1.72
C THR A 5 -10.69 -9.18 -1.12
N PHE A 6 -10.69 -9.05 0.21
CA PHE A 6 -10.33 -7.80 0.89
C PHE A 6 -8.85 -7.46 0.73
N ILE A 7 -7.97 -8.44 0.95
CA ILE A 7 -6.53 -8.28 0.78
C ILE A 7 -6.20 -7.89 -0.67
N ASP A 8 -6.79 -8.60 -1.64
CA ASP A 8 -6.61 -8.32 -3.07
C ASP A 8 -7.07 -6.88 -3.42
N SER A 9 -8.19 -6.44 -2.84
CA SER A 9 -8.71 -5.08 -3.01
C SER A 9 -7.76 -4.01 -2.42
N CYS A 10 -7.16 -4.27 -1.26
CA CYS A 10 -6.14 -3.39 -0.69
C CYS A 10 -4.89 -3.32 -1.59
N PHE A 11 -4.43 -4.47 -2.09
CA PHE A 11 -3.27 -4.55 -2.98
C PHE A 11 -3.48 -3.77 -4.28
N MET A 12 -4.62 -3.96 -4.94
CA MET A 12 -4.92 -3.26 -6.20
C MET A 12 -4.97 -1.74 -6.01
N GLN A 13 -5.54 -1.26 -4.90
CA GLN A 13 -5.57 0.18 -4.60
C GLN A 13 -4.18 0.74 -4.24
N LEU A 14 -3.34 -0.04 -3.55
CA LEU A 14 -1.95 0.34 -3.28
C LEU A 14 -1.16 0.51 -4.58
N VAL A 15 -1.28 -0.47 -5.48
CA VAL A 15 -0.68 -0.44 -6.82
C VAL A 15 -1.11 0.81 -7.57
N GLU A 16 -2.40 1.12 -7.62
CA GLU A 16 -2.93 2.28 -8.32
C GLU A 16 -2.36 3.60 -7.77
N ILE A 17 -2.28 3.74 -6.44
CA ILE A 17 -1.68 4.92 -5.79
C ILE A 17 -0.19 5.03 -6.11
N PHE A 18 0.53 3.91 -6.13
CA PHE A 18 1.95 3.93 -6.44
C PHE A 18 2.20 4.24 -7.92
N GLU A 19 1.37 3.75 -8.84
CA GLU A 19 1.40 4.13 -10.25
C GLU A 19 1.13 5.63 -10.42
N ASP A 20 0.11 6.15 -9.74
CA ASP A 20 -0.19 7.59 -9.73
C ASP A 20 1.02 8.39 -9.23
N ALA A 21 1.67 7.94 -8.15
CA ALA A 21 2.86 8.57 -7.60
C ALA A 21 4.07 8.50 -8.54
N ASN A 22 4.27 7.36 -9.24
CA ASN A 22 5.33 7.18 -10.24
C ASN A 22 5.12 8.11 -11.44
N ASN A 23 3.87 8.35 -11.80
CA ASN A 23 3.46 9.27 -12.88
C ASN A 23 3.36 10.74 -12.43
N HIS A 24 3.82 11.10 -11.22
CA HIS A 24 3.75 12.45 -10.64
C HIS A 24 2.31 13.00 -10.48
N LYS A 25 1.30 12.11 -10.42
CA LYS A 25 -0.13 12.40 -10.26
C LYS A 25 -0.66 12.01 -8.88
N LYS A 26 0.09 12.32 -7.83
CA LYS A 26 -0.27 11.93 -6.46
C LYS A 26 -1.66 12.44 -6.08
N ASP A 27 -2.55 11.52 -5.71
CA ASP A 27 -3.86 11.82 -5.11
C ASP A 27 -3.82 11.53 -3.60
N GLU A 28 -3.57 12.57 -2.81
CA GLU A 28 -3.52 12.45 -1.35
C GLU A 28 -4.88 12.04 -0.75
N LYS A 29 -6.01 12.38 -1.37
CA LYS A 29 -7.33 11.95 -0.86
C LYS A 29 -7.51 10.45 -1.03
N LYS A 30 -7.10 9.90 -2.18
CA LYS A 30 -7.13 8.46 -2.45
C LYS A 30 -6.24 7.70 -1.49
N LYS A 31 -5.05 8.22 -1.20
CA LYS A 31 -4.14 7.70 -0.19
C LYS A 31 -4.76 7.63 1.21
N HIS A 32 -5.28 8.75 1.72
CA HIS A 32 -5.90 8.76 3.04
C HIS A 32 -7.11 7.81 3.15
N ARG A 33 -7.90 7.68 2.08
CA ARG A 33 -9.01 6.70 2.05
C ARG A 33 -8.50 5.26 2.14
N LEU A 34 -7.44 4.93 1.41
CA LEU A 34 -6.85 3.59 1.46
C LEU A 34 -6.22 3.29 2.82
N GLU A 35 -5.56 4.26 3.46
CA GLU A 35 -5.03 4.09 4.82
C GLU A 35 -6.15 3.75 5.82
N GLY A 36 -7.29 4.45 5.76
CA GLY A 36 -8.47 4.14 6.56
C GLY A 36 -9.06 2.77 6.25
N TYR A 37 -9.08 2.38 4.97
CA TYR A 37 -9.57 1.07 4.54
C TYR A 37 -8.69 -0.08 5.04
N ILE A 38 -7.37 0.05 4.95
CA ILE A 38 -6.40 -0.90 5.49
C ILE A 38 -6.53 -0.98 7.02
N HIS A 39 -6.71 0.16 7.69
CA HIS A 39 -6.94 0.19 9.14
C HIS A 39 -8.20 -0.59 9.54
N ALA A 40 -9.29 -0.45 8.79
CA ALA A 40 -10.50 -1.24 9.02
C ALA A 40 -10.23 -2.75 8.88
N GLY A 41 -9.44 -3.16 7.87
CA GLY A 41 -9.01 -4.55 7.70
C GLY A 41 -8.27 -5.09 8.92
N LYS A 42 -7.36 -4.30 9.50
CA LYS A 42 -6.67 -4.65 10.75
C LYS A 42 -7.62 -4.79 11.94
N THR A 43 -8.50 -3.81 12.13
CA THR A 43 -9.44 -3.80 13.26
C THR A 43 -10.42 -4.96 13.20
N LEU A 44 -10.79 -5.40 12.00
CA LEU A 44 -11.67 -6.55 11.78
C LEU A 44 -10.92 -7.90 11.81
N GLY A 45 -9.60 -7.91 12.03
CA GLY A 45 -8.81 -9.14 12.06
C GLY A 45 -8.63 -9.81 10.69
N VAL A 46 -8.83 -9.06 9.60
CA VAL A 46 -8.59 -9.57 8.24
C VAL A 46 -7.11 -9.87 8.05
N PHE A 47 -6.24 -9.00 8.54
CA PHE A 47 -4.78 -9.17 8.53
C PHE A 47 -4.14 -8.45 9.71
N SER A 48 -2.93 -8.88 10.10
CA SER A 48 -2.11 -8.29 11.15
C SER A 48 -1.43 -6.99 10.67
N SER A 49 -0.82 -6.26 11.59
CA SER A 49 0.01 -5.10 11.23
C SER A 49 1.20 -5.49 10.34
N GLU A 50 1.79 -6.67 10.58
CA GLU A 50 2.92 -7.18 9.79
C GLU A 50 2.47 -7.56 8.38
N GLU A 51 1.36 -8.28 8.24
CA GLU A 51 0.78 -8.62 6.94
C GLU A 51 0.41 -7.36 6.14
N ALA A 52 -0.10 -6.31 6.79
CA ALA A 52 -0.38 -5.03 6.14
C ALA A 52 0.89 -4.33 5.62
N LEU A 53 1.99 -4.41 6.38
CA LEU A 53 3.29 -3.85 5.98
C LEU A 53 3.86 -4.63 4.80
N THR A 54 3.84 -5.96 4.86
CA THR A 54 4.27 -6.82 3.74
C THR A 54 3.47 -6.52 2.47
N LEU A 55 2.14 -6.37 2.58
CA LEU A 55 1.29 -6.01 1.45
C LEU A 55 1.67 -4.65 0.82
N MET A 56 2.02 -3.68 1.66
CA MET A 56 2.48 -2.37 1.23
C MET A 56 3.85 -2.44 0.54
N GLU A 57 4.79 -3.23 1.08
CA GLU A 57 6.11 -3.45 0.48
C GLU A 57 6.01 -4.15 -0.88
N GLU A 58 5.20 -5.20 -1.00
CA GLU A 58 4.97 -5.92 -2.25
C GLU A 58 4.40 -5.00 -3.33
N ALA A 59 3.40 -4.19 -2.99
CA ALA A 59 2.82 -3.23 -3.92
C ALA A 59 3.82 -2.14 -4.32
N HIS A 60 4.66 -1.66 -3.40
CA HIS A 60 5.70 -0.68 -3.70
C HIS A 60 6.75 -1.27 -4.64
N TYR A 61 7.26 -2.46 -4.30
CA TYR A 61 8.26 -3.16 -5.10
C TYR A 61 7.75 -3.39 -6.53
N LYS A 62 6.49 -3.79 -6.69
CA LYS A 62 5.87 -4.02 -8.01
C LYS A 62 5.92 -2.79 -8.94
N ILE A 63 5.85 -1.58 -8.39
CA ILE A 63 5.81 -0.35 -9.20
C ILE A 63 7.18 0.32 -9.34
N PHE A 64 8.00 0.28 -8.30
CA PHE A 64 9.27 1.01 -8.28
C PHE A 64 10.50 0.10 -8.49
N ASP A 65 10.32 -1.22 -8.52
CA ASP A 65 11.38 -2.24 -8.55
C ASP A 65 12.44 -2.03 -7.44
N GLU A 66 12.01 -1.41 -6.34
CA GLU A 66 12.81 -1.18 -5.15
C GLU A 66 11.94 -1.28 -3.89
N THR A 67 12.54 -1.70 -2.78
CA THR A 67 11.86 -1.70 -1.48
C THR A 67 11.74 -0.28 -0.93
N ILE A 68 10.78 -0.07 -0.03
CA ILE A 68 10.59 1.21 0.66
C ILE A 68 11.87 1.63 1.40
N ASP A 69 12.57 0.68 2.03
CA ASP A 69 13.81 0.94 2.76
C ASP A 69 14.98 1.30 1.86
N SER A 70 15.09 0.66 0.69
CA SER A 70 16.09 1.02 -0.33
C SER A 70 15.89 2.47 -0.80
N ARG A 71 14.62 2.86 -1.02
CA ARG A 71 14.24 4.22 -1.42
C ARG A 71 14.52 5.27 -0.35
N LYS A 72 14.21 4.98 0.92
CA LYS A 72 14.51 5.87 2.05
C LYS A 72 16.01 6.09 2.22
N SER A 73 16.81 5.04 2.02
CA SER A 73 18.28 5.12 2.14
C SER A 73 18.94 6.00 1.07
N ARG A 74 18.27 6.23 -0.08
CA ARG A 74 18.78 7.06 -1.19
C ARG A 74 18.46 8.55 -1.08
N LYS A 75 17.44 8.93 -0.29
CA LYS A 75 17.10 10.34 -0.04
C LYS A 75 17.48 10.69 1.39
N PRO A 76 18.66 11.31 1.64
CA PRO A 76 18.84 12.03 2.89
C PRO A 76 17.81 13.16 2.91
N ILE A 77 17.08 13.24 4.02
CA ILE A 77 16.08 14.29 4.29
C ILE A 77 16.76 15.65 4.26
#